data_AF-A0A0L8I609-F1
#
_entry.id   AF-A0A0L8I609-F1
#
_cell.length_a   1.000
_cell.length_b   1.000
_cell.length_c   1.000
_cell.angle_alpha   90.00
_cell.angle_beta   90.00
_cell.angle_gamma   90.00
#
_symmetry.space_group_name_H-M   'P 1'
#
loop_
_entity.id
_entity.type
_entity.pdbx_description
1 polymer ?
#
loop_
_entity_poly.entity_id
_entity_poly.type
_entity_poly.pdbx_seq_one_letter_code
_entity_poly.pdbx_strand_id
1 'polypeptide(L)'
;MIIISIPSLVLGIAYLCFLDESPRWLLNKKRTKDANIILSNIAKLNKTVLPQTEIVNIFSSNNKRVEIWKMFTIPQLLKRTLILMLNWMIVSMVYYGLTLNVDKLYGNLYMNFFLNSVVEFPAYILCILLLNRVGRRKLYSSLMILAGVMCIAGIFPVLFGTKAHRWMLTASSMLGRLFITATFGIVYLYTLELYPTCIRNGALGVLSTFARFGGALAPYTLNVSDLVSGKVGRIMPMILMGALSIIAGLLSLLLPETNNRKMMDNFNDVTKSGELELT
;
A
#
# COMPACT_ATOMS: atom_id res chain seq x y z
N MET A 1 11.07 -1.06 22.75
CA MET A 1 10.21 0.04 22.27
C MET A 1 10.95 1.38 22.31
N ILE A 2 11.36 1.91 23.48
CA ILE A 2 12.01 3.23 23.60
C ILE A 2 13.30 3.37 22.76
N ILE A 3 14.21 2.40 22.81
CA ILE A 3 15.49 2.45 22.07
C ILE A 3 15.28 2.49 20.54
N ILE A 4 14.26 1.80 20.04
CA ILE A 4 13.93 1.76 18.60
C ILE A 4 13.27 3.09 18.16
N SER A 5 12.57 3.77 19.08
CA SER A 5 11.92 5.05 18.81
C SER A 5 12.89 6.24 18.76
N ILE A 6 14.06 6.16 19.42
CA ILE A 6 15.03 7.27 19.47
C ILE A 6 15.51 7.70 18.08
N PRO A 7 15.98 6.81 17.19
CA PRO A 7 16.36 7.20 15.83
C PRO A 7 15.21 7.87 15.05
N SER A 8 13.98 7.37 15.20
CA SER A 8 12.81 7.95 14.53
C SER A 8 12.48 9.35 15.03
N LEU A 9 12.68 9.61 16.33
CA LEU A 9 12.45 10.92 16.95
C LEU A 9 13.55 11.92 16.57
N VAL A 10 14.81 11.49 16.57
CA VAL A 10 15.94 12.32 16.11
C VAL A 10 15.76 12.70 14.64
N LEU A 11 15.39 11.73 13.78
CA LEU A 11 15.06 12.01 12.39
C LEU A 11 13.86 12.94 12.27
N GLY A 12 12.80 12.75 13.06
CA GLY A 12 11.63 13.62 13.08
C GLY A 12 11.96 15.07 13.43
N ILE A 13 12.80 15.29 14.44
CA ILE A 13 13.29 16.63 14.81
C ILE A 13 14.17 17.21 13.70
N ALA A 14 15.09 16.42 13.14
CA ALA A 14 15.91 16.86 12.01
C ALA A 14 15.03 17.26 10.82
N TYR A 15 13.99 16.49 10.49
CA TYR A 15 13.03 16.84 9.44
C TYR A 15 12.34 18.18 9.70
N LEU A 16 11.92 18.46 10.94
CA LEU A 16 11.30 19.74 11.30
C LEU A 16 12.28 20.93 11.21
N CYS A 17 13.58 20.69 11.44
CA CYS A 17 14.59 21.75 11.38
C CYS A 17 15.10 22.05 9.96
N PHE A 18 15.14 21.05 9.08
CA PHE A 18 15.78 21.18 7.76
C PHE A 18 14.80 21.29 6.59
N LEU A 19 13.55 20.85 6.73
CA LEU A 19 12.60 20.84 5.62
C LEU A 19 11.72 22.09 5.63
N ASP A 20 11.70 22.80 4.51
CA ASP A 20 10.76 23.88 4.28
C ASP A 20 9.31 23.36 4.26
N GLU A 21 8.39 24.19 4.74
CA GLU A 21 6.95 23.88 4.72
C GLU A 21 6.43 23.74 3.28
N SER A 22 5.42 22.89 3.06
CA SER A 22 4.87 22.69 1.71
C SER A 22 4.37 24.00 1.09
N PRO A 23 4.85 24.41 -0.12
CA PRO A 23 4.37 25.62 -0.78
C PRO A 23 2.86 25.64 -0.98
N ARG A 24 2.25 24.46 -1.21
CA ARG A 24 0.80 24.31 -1.35
C ARG A 24 0.05 24.64 -0.06
N TRP A 25 0.58 24.22 1.09
CA TRP A 25 -0.01 24.51 2.39
C TRP A 25 0.09 26.01 2.71
N LEU A 26 1.25 26.63 2.42
CA LEU A 26 1.46 28.07 2.61
C LEU A 26 0.49 28.90 1.77
N LEU A 27 0.29 28.54 0.49
CA LEU A 27 -0.70 29.17 -0.39
C LEU A 27 -2.13 29.04 0.16
N ASN A 28 -2.51 27.86 0.67
CA ASN A 28 -3.82 27.63 1.29
C ASN A 28 -4.02 28.47 2.57
N LYS A 29 -2.95 28.70 3.33
CA LYS A 29 -2.93 29.60 4.50
C LYS A 29 -2.81 31.08 4.14
N LYS A 30 -2.90 31.45 2.86
CA LYS A 30 -2.70 32.81 2.33
C LYS A 30 -1.32 33.42 2.63
N ARG A 31 -0.32 32.59 2.96
CA ARG A 31 1.09 32.99 3.15
C ARG A 31 1.84 32.93 1.80
N THR A 32 1.43 33.77 0.87
CA THR A 32 1.93 33.76 -0.52
C THR A 32 3.40 34.18 -0.65
N LYS A 33 3.88 35.09 0.22
CA LYS A 33 5.27 35.54 0.24
C LYS A 33 6.25 34.39 0.52
N ASP A 34 5.97 33.62 1.58
CA ASP A 34 6.80 32.48 1.99
C ASP A 34 6.81 31.38 0.93
N ALA A 35 5.64 31.09 0.34
CA ALA A 35 5.53 30.13 -0.76
C ALA A 35 6.36 30.55 -1.97
N ASN A 36 6.37 31.84 -2.32
CA ASN A 36 7.16 32.34 -3.45
C ASN A 36 8.67 32.26 -3.21
N ILE A 37 9.13 32.48 -1.97
CA ILE A 37 10.56 32.33 -1.61
C ILE A 37 10.98 30.87 -1.85
N ILE A 38 10.24 29.91 -1.30
CA ILE A 38 10.55 28.48 -1.43
C ILE A 38 10.49 28.05 -2.90
N LEU A 39 9.44 28.42 -3.62
CA LEU A 39 9.32 28.12 -5.05
C LEU A 39 10.50 28.69 -5.84
N SER A 40 10.92 29.94 -5.55
CA SER A 40 12.05 30.58 -6.23
C SER A 40 13.38 29.85 -6.03
N ASN A 41 13.60 29.31 -4.83
CA ASN A 41 14.78 28.51 -4.54
C ASN A 41 14.74 27.18 -5.32
N ILE A 42 13.58 26.52 -5.37
CA ILE A 42 13.38 25.29 -6.16
C ILE A 42 13.62 25.56 -7.65
N ALA A 43 13.11 26.68 -8.18
CA ALA A 43 13.28 27.05 -9.58
C ALA A 43 14.72 27.40 -9.94
N LYS A 44 15.46 28.07 -9.04
CA LYS A 44 16.91 28.30 -9.20
C LYS A 44 17.68 26.98 -9.27
N LEU A 45 17.38 26.03 -8.39
CA LEU A 45 18.01 24.70 -8.38
C LEU A 45 17.67 23.91 -9.66
N ASN A 46 16.43 23.98 -10.12
CA ASN A 46 15.96 23.29 -11.31
C ASN A 46 16.25 24.03 -12.62
N LYS A 47 16.86 25.23 -12.56
CA LYS A 47 17.13 26.12 -13.72
C LYS A 47 15.88 26.42 -14.55
N THR A 48 14.74 26.59 -13.91
CA THR A 48 13.45 26.92 -14.56
C THR A 48 12.94 28.29 -14.13
N VAL A 49 12.08 28.91 -14.96
CA VAL A 49 11.46 30.20 -14.67
C VAL A 49 10.08 29.98 -14.05
N LEU A 50 9.76 30.67 -12.96
CA LEU A 50 8.46 30.58 -12.30
C LEU A 50 7.45 31.57 -12.88
N PRO A 51 6.32 31.11 -13.44
CA PRO A 51 5.18 31.98 -13.70
C PRO A 51 4.46 32.27 -12.37
N GLN A 52 4.87 33.34 -11.67
CA GLN A 52 4.32 33.70 -10.34
C GLN A 52 2.81 34.00 -10.35
N THR A 53 2.28 34.53 -11.45
CA THR A 53 0.87 34.95 -11.58
C THR A 53 -0.10 33.79 -11.79
N GLU A 54 0.32 32.73 -12.49
CA GLU A 54 -0.55 31.56 -12.73
C GLU A 54 -0.73 30.72 -11.47
N ILE A 55 0.33 30.55 -10.67
CA ILE A 55 0.30 29.71 -9.46
C ILE A 55 -0.72 30.25 -8.46
N VAL A 56 -0.71 31.55 -8.18
CA VAL A 56 -1.65 32.16 -7.22
C VAL A 56 -3.10 32.04 -7.70
N ASN A 57 -3.36 32.21 -9.00
CA ASN A 57 -4.70 32.11 -9.58
C ASN A 57 -5.25 30.67 -9.60
N ILE A 58 -4.39 29.68 -9.90
CA ILE A 58 -4.76 28.25 -9.86
C ILE A 58 -5.14 27.84 -8.42
N PHE A 59 -4.37 28.25 -7.41
CA PHE A 59 -4.66 27.91 -6.02
C PHE A 59 -5.83 28.69 -5.42
N SER A 60 -6.02 29.97 -5.81
CA SER A 60 -7.15 30.77 -5.34
C SER A 60 -8.50 30.27 -5.90
N SER A 61 -8.52 29.69 -7.10
CA SER A 61 -9.73 29.10 -7.69
C SER A 61 -10.09 27.71 -7.13
N ASN A 62 -9.09 26.94 -6.67
CA ASN A 62 -9.26 25.60 -6.09
C ASN A 62 -9.64 25.58 -4.59
N ASN A 63 -9.98 26.73 -3.99
CA ASN A 63 -10.37 26.84 -2.58
C ASN A 63 -11.73 26.24 -2.22
N LYS A 64 -12.43 25.58 -3.16
CA LYS A 64 -13.62 24.82 -2.82
C LYS A 64 -13.18 23.59 -2.03
N ARG A 65 -13.40 23.61 -0.71
CA ARG A 65 -13.27 22.41 0.14
C ARG A 65 -14.10 21.32 -0.49
N VAL A 66 -13.42 20.36 -1.11
CA VAL A 66 -14.10 19.21 -1.66
C VAL A 66 -14.42 18.29 -0.50
N GLU A 67 -15.70 18.03 -0.30
CA GLU A 67 -16.16 17.04 0.66
C GLU A 67 -15.68 15.64 0.24
N ILE A 68 -15.03 14.95 1.17
CA ILE A 68 -14.54 13.57 0.98
C ILE A 68 -15.69 12.65 0.56
N TRP A 69 -16.91 12.90 1.08
CA TRP A 69 -18.13 12.16 0.77
C TRP A 69 -18.45 12.07 -0.72
N LYS A 70 -18.01 13.04 -1.54
CA LYS A 70 -18.20 13.00 -3.00
C LYS A 70 -17.58 11.78 -3.66
N MET A 71 -16.60 11.13 -3.01
CA MET A 71 -16.02 9.89 -3.51
C MET A 71 -16.98 8.70 -3.50
N PHE A 72 -17.99 8.72 -2.62
CA PHE A 72 -19.03 7.70 -2.55
C PHE A 72 -20.24 8.01 -3.45
N THR A 73 -20.36 9.25 -3.92
CA THR A 73 -21.47 9.68 -4.78
C THR A 73 -21.24 9.30 -6.25
N ILE A 74 -20.00 9.35 -6.73
CA ILE A 74 -19.67 9.06 -8.13
C ILE A 74 -19.52 7.54 -8.31
N PRO A 75 -20.32 6.89 -9.17
CA PRO A 75 -20.39 5.42 -9.22
C PRO A 75 -19.07 4.75 -9.63
N GLN A 76 -18.32 5.32 -10.58
CA GLN A 76 -16.99 4.81 -10.95
C GLN A 76 -16.01 4.91 -9.78
N LEU A 77 -16.04 6.02 -9.03
CA LEU A 77 -15.15 6.25 -7.90
C LEU A 77 -15.55 5.40 -6.69
N LEU A 78 -16.85 5.16 -6.48
CA LEU A 78 -17.37 4.24 -5.48
C LEU A 78 -16.88 2.82 -5.74
N LYS A 79 -17.02 2.30 -6.97
CA LYS A 79 -16.55 0.96 -7.33
C LYS A 79 -15.03 0.81 -7.09
N ARG A 80 -14.25 1.80 -7.52
CA ARG A 80 -12.80 1.87 -7.28
C ARG A 80 -12.48 1.88 -5.78
N THR A 81 -13.21 2.68 -5.00
CA THR A 81 -13.03 2.82 -3.55
C THR A 81 -13.36 1.52 -2.81
N LEU A 82 -14.47 0.85 -3.13
CA LEU A 82 -14.85 -0.43 -2.52
C LEU A 82 -13.80 -1.52 -2.79
N ILE A 83 -13.33 -1.63 -4.04
CA ILE A 83 -12.27 -2.59 -4.39
C ILE A 83 -10.98 -2.28 -3.61
N LEU A 84 -10.60 -1.00 -3.50
CA LEU A 84 -9.43 -0.61 -2.74
C LEU A 84 -9.60 -0.86 -1.23
N MET A 85 -10.77 -0.59 -0.64
CA MET A 85 -11.03 -0.85 0.78
C MET A 85 -10.82 -2.34 1.11
N LEU A 86 -11.35 -3.24 0.28
CA LEU A 86 -11.14 -4.68 0.43
C LEU A 86 -9.67 -5.06 0.25
N ASN A 87 -8.99 -4.49 -0.76
CA ASN A 87 -7.58 -4.75 -1.01
C ASN A 87 -6.70 -4.30 0.17
N TRP A 88 -6.89 -3.08 0.68
CA TRP A 88 -6.18 -2.54 1.83
C TRP A 88 -6.38 -3.40 3.09
N MET A 89 -7.62 -3.85 3.32
CA MET A 89 -7.94 -4.76 4.42
C MET A 89 -7.20 -6.09 4.27
N ILE A 90 -7.27 -6.73 3.10
CA ILE A 90 -6.68 -8.05 2.85
C ILE A 90 -5.15 -7.99 2.86
N VAL A 91 -4.51 -7.02 2.20
CA VAL A 91 -3.05 -6.90 2.21
C VAL A 91 -2.55 -6.72 3.65
N SER A 92 -3.19 -5.86 4.43
CA SER A 92 -2.84 -5.66 5.84
C SER A 92 -3.03 -6.92 6.67
N MET A 93 -4.17 -7.62 6.51
CA MET A 93 -4.44 -8.87 7.22
C MET A 93 -3.39 -9.94 6.89
N VAL A 94 -3.03 -10.11 5.60
CA VAL A 94 -2.03 -11.10 5.17
C VAL A 94 -0.63 -10.70 5.64
N TYR A 95 -0.28 -9.42 5.57
CA TYR A 95 1.00 -8.91 6.05
C TYR A 95 1.18 -9.19 7.55
N TYR A 96 0.25 -8.75 8.40
CA TYR A 96 0.34 -9.00 9.84
C TYR A 96 0.17 -10.48 10.19
N GLY A 97 -0.70 -11.20 9.48
CA GLY A 97 -0.89 -12.63 9.69
C GLY A 97 0.39 -13.43 9.43
N LEU A 98 1.14 -13.10 8.38
CA LEU A 98 2.44 -13.73 8.12
C LEU A 98 3.48 -13.32 9.16
N THR A 99 3.49 -12.06 9.64
CA THR A 99 4.42 -11.62 10.71
C THR A 99 4.17 -12.39 12.00
N LEU A 100 2.90 -12.57 12.36
CA LEU A 100 2.51 -13.17 13.63
C LEU A 100 2.61 -14.71 13.59
N ASN A 101 2.58 -15.31 12.40
CA ASN A 101 2.70 -16.76 12.22
C ASN A 101 4.16 -17.26 12.26
N VAL A 102 5.14 -16.37 12.43
CA VAL A 102 6.58 -16.70 12.42
C VAL A 102 6.94 -17.71 13.52
N ASP A 103 6.26 -17.64 14.66
CA ASP A 103 6.47 -18.53 15.80
C ASP A 103 6.06 -19.98 15.51
N LYS A 104 5.12 -20.18 14.58
CA LYS A 104 4.62 -21.51 14.18
C LYS A 104 5.43 -22.11 13.02
N LEU A 105 6.39 -21.36 12.45
CA LEU A 105 7.29 -21.84 11.40
C LEU A 105 8.35 -22.80 11.96
N TYR A 106 8.90 -23.64 11.08
CA TYR A 106 9.98 -24.53 11.45
C TYR A 106 11.31 -23.76 11.54
N GLY A 107 12.13 -24.06 12.55
CA GLY A 107 13.45 -23.46 12.75
C GLY A 107 13.57 -22.71 14.07
N ASN A 108 14.65 -21.93 14.19
CA ASN A 108 14.85 -21.05 15.34
C ASN A 108 14.01 -19.76 15.16
N LEU A 109 13.20 -19.42 16.15
CA LEU A 109 12.36 -18.22 16.17
C LEU A 109 13.16 -16.96 15.84
N TYR A 110 14.34 -16.76 16.45
CA TYR A 110 15.17 -15.58 16.20
C TYR A 110 15.67 -15.50 14.75
N MET A 111 16.01 -16.65 14.16
CA MET A 111 16.45 -16.70 12.76
C MET A 111 15.28 -16.42 11.81
N ASN A 112 14.09 -16.97 12.09
CA ASN A 112 12.91 -16.72 11.29
C ASN A 112 12.45 -15.26 11.38
N PHE A 113 12.55 -14.62 12.55
CA PHE A 113 12.32 -13.18 12.71
C PHE A 113 13.34 -12.36 11.93
N PHE A 114 14.63 -12.68 12.04
CA PHE A 114 15.69 -12.02 11.28
C PHE A 114 15.44 -12.12 9.77
N LEU A 115 15.10 -13.31 9.26
CA LEU A 115 14.76 -13.53 7.85
C LEU A 115 13.53 -12.71 7.43
N ASN A 116 12.49 -12.64 8.26
CA ASN A 116 11.31 -11.81 7.98
C ASN A 116 11.68 -10.33 7.78
N SER A 117 12.55 -9.79 8.64
CA SER A 117 13.02 -8.41 8.51
C SER A 117 13.91 -8.22 7.29
N VAL A 118 14.83 -9.15 7.02
CA VAL A 118 15.74 -9.05 5.85
C VAL A 118 14.97 -9.12 4.54
N VAL A 119 13.89 -9.89 4.45
CA VAL A 119 13.06 -10.05 3.25
C VAL A 119 12.32 -8.77 2.85
N GLU A 120 12.12 -7.81 3.76
CA GLU A 120 11.46 -6.55 3.43
C GLU A 120 12.31 -5.67 2.49
N PHE A 121 13.63 -5.66 2.67
CA PHE A 121 14.55 -4.90 1.81
C PHE A 121 14.48 -5.31 0.33
N PRO A 122 14.66 -6.59 -0.06
CA PRO A 122 14.55 -7.01 -1.45
C PRO A 122 13.12 -6.84 -1.98
N ALA A 123 12.08 -6.94 -1.14
CA ALA A 123 10.71 -6.66 -1.55
C ALA A 123 10.54 -5.22 -2.05
N TYR A 124 11.09 -4.23 -1.33
CA TYR A 124 11.04 -2.83 -1.74
C TYR A 124 11.93 -2.54 -2.96
N ILE A 125 13.10 -3.15 -3.06
CA ILE A 125 13.96 -3.03 -4.26
C ILE A 125 13.23 -3.58 -5.49
N LEU A 126 12.63 -4.76 -5.37
CA LEU A 126 11.83 -5.38 -6.43
C LEU A 126 10.65 -4.50 -6.83
N CYS A 127 9.96 -3.91 -5.85
CA CYS A 127 8.88 -2.95 -6.09
C CYS A 127 9.38 -1.77 -6.93
N ILE A 128 10.44 -1.08 -6.52
CA ILE A 128 10.97 0.10 -7.21
C ILE A 128 11.39 -0.23 -8.65
N LEU A 129 12.08 -1.35 -8.87
CA LEU A 129 12.57 -1.75 -10.18
C LEU A 129 11.45 -2.13 -11.15
N LEU A 130 10.43 -2.84 -10.68
CA LEU A 130 9.36 -3.35 -11.53
C LEU A 130 8.23 -2.33 -11.78
N LEU A 131 8.00 -1.40 -10.86
CA LEU A 131 6.88 -0.45 -10.92
C LEU A 131 6.92 0.42 -12.18
N ASN A 132 8.13 0.81 -12.61
CA ASN A 132 8.33 1.61 -13.81
C ASN A 132 8.20 0.79 -15.12
N ARG A 133 8.46 -0.53 -15.09
CA ARG A 133 8.48 -1.36 -16.31
C ARG A 133 7.16 -2.10 -16.59
N VAL A 134 6.52 -2.66 -15.57
CA VAL A 134 5.39 -3.60 -15.74
C VAL A 134 4.03 -2.89 -15.73
N GLY A 135 3.96 -1.69 -15.16
CA GLY A 135 2.71 -0.99 -14.87
C GLY A 135 2.15 -1.37 -13.49
N ARG A 136 1.40 -0.45 -12.87
CA ARG A 136 1.03 -0.54 -11.45
C ARG A 136 -0.02 -1.63 -11.21
N ARG A 137 -1.02 -1.73 -12.08
CA ARG A 137 -2.13 -2.68 -11.91
C ARG A 137 -1.68 -4.12 -12.12
N LYS A 138 -0.98 -4.39 -13.22
CA LYS A 138 -0.45 -5.74 -13.51
C LYS A 138 0.53 -6.20 -12.42
N LEU A 139 1.42 -5.31 -11.98
CA LEU A 139 2.37 -5.62 -10.92
C LEU A 139 1.67 -5.89 -9.59
N TYR A 140 0.73 -5.03 -9.18
CA TYR A 140 -0.04 -5.21 -7.95
C TYR A 140 -0.81 -6.54 -7.95
N SER A 141 -1.58 -6.81 -9.01
CA SER A 141 -2.38 -8.04 -9.12
C SER A 141 -1.50 -9.30 -9.13
N SER A 142 -0.42 -9.29 -9.93
CA SER A 142 0.48 -10.46 -10.03
C SER A 142 1.18 -10.78 -8.72
N LEU A 143 1.69 -9.77 -8.01
CA LEU A 143 2.33 -9.97 -6.70
C LEU A 143 1.34 -10.46 -5.65
N MET A 144 0.11 -9.96 -5.67
CA MET A 144 -0.91 -10.38 -4.71
C MET A 144 -1.38 -11.83 -4.96
N ILE A 145 -1.55 -12.23 -6.22
CA ILE A 145 -1.84 -13.62 -6.60
C ILE A 145 -0.65 -14.52 -6.24
N LEU A 146 0.57 -14.11 -6.54
CA LEU A 146 1.78 -14.90 -6.25
C LEU A 146 1.99 -15.07 -4.74
N ALA A 147 1.71 -14.03 -3.93
CA ALA A 147 1.69 -14.13 -2.48
C ALA A 147 0.69 -15.20 -2.00
N GLY A 148 -0.52 -15.20 -2.56
CA GLY A 148 -1.55 -16.18 -2.22
C GLY A 148 -1.20 -17.61 -2.64
N VAL A 149 -0.63 -17.77 -3.83
CA VAL A 149 -0.12 -19.06 -4.32
C VAL A 149 0.99 -19.58 -3.40
N MET A 150 1.92 -18.73 -2.96
CA MET A 150 2.98 -19.14 -2.02
C MET A 150 2.44 -19.51 -0.64
N CYS A 151 1.42 -18.81 -0.14
CA CYS A 151 0.72 -19.20 1.09
C CYS A 151 0.05 -20.58 0.95
N ILE A 152 -0.60 -20.86 -0.17
CA ILE A 152 -1.22 -22.17 -0.45
C ILE A 152 -0.16 -23.25 -0.69
N ALA A 153 0.97 -22.91 -1.33
CA ALA A 153 2.06 -23.84 -1.56
C ALA A 153 2.67 -24.34 -0.24
N GLY A 154 2.65 -23.50 0.81
CA GLY A 154 3.05 -23.89 2.18
C GLY A 154 2.23 -25.02 2.79
N ILE A 155 1.10 -25.39 2.19
CA ILE A 155 0.24 -26.48 2.64
C ILE A 155 0.84 -27.85 2.26
N PHE A 156 1.46 -27.97 1.08
CA PHE A 156 1.99 -29.25 0.58
C PHE A 156 3.00 -29.90 1.55
N PRO A 157 3.99 -29.16 2.10
CA PRO A 157 4.92 -29.71 3.09
C PRO A 157 4.26 -30.13 4.41
N VAL A 158 3.11 -29.55 4.76
CA VAL A 158 2.38 -29.87 6.01
C VAL A 158 1.56 -31.14 5.87
N LEU A 159 0.95 -31.38 4.69
CA LEU A 159 0.15 -32.57 4.41
C LEU A 159 0.98 -33.79 4.03
N PHE A 160 1.96 -33.62 3.13
CA PHE A 160 2.68 -34.72 2.48
C PHE A 160 4.16 -34.81 2.89
N GLY A 161 4.67 -33.85 3.67
CA GLY A 161 6.10 -33.74 3.97
C GLY A 161 6.58 -34.68 5.07
N THR A 162 7.66 -35.41 4.78
CA THR A 162 8.56 -36.00 5.79
C THR A 162 9.35 -34.91 6.53
N LYS A 163 10.01 -35.24 7.66
CA LYS A 163 10.80 -34.28 8.47
C LYS A 163 11.79 -33.44 7.63
N ALA A 164 12.29 -33.98 6.52
CA ALA A 164 13.21 -33.33 5.58
C ALA A 164 12.61 -32.16 4.78
N HIS A 165 11.28 -32.10 4.59
CA HIS A 165 10.62 -31.10 3.71
C HIS A 165 10.10 -29.88 4.48
N ARG A 166 10.31 -29.80 5.80
CA ARG A 166 9.76 -28.73 6.65
C ARG A 166 10.33 -27.34 6.34
N TRP A 167 11.54 -27.27 5.77
CA TRP A 167 12.13 -26.00 5.35
C TRP A 167 11.34 -25.32 4.22
N MET A 168 10.61 -26.10 3.40
CA MET A 168 9.78 -25.57 2.32
C MET A 168 8.62 -24.72 2.85
N LEU A 169 8.09 -25.03 4.03
CA LEU A 169 7.07 -24.21 4.71
C LEU A 169 7.61 -22.83 5.07
N THR A 170 8.82 -22.80 5.65
CA THR A 170 9.48 -21.55 6.00
C THR A 170 9.81 -20.77 4.73
N ALA A 171 10.36 -21.42 3.70
CA ALA A 171 10.66 -20.79 2.41
C ALA A 171 9.42 -20.20 1.71
N SER A 172 8.31 -20.93 1.67
CA SER A 172 7.06 -20.45 1.06
C SER A 172 6.48 -19.28 1.86
N SER A 173 6.58 -19.31 3.19
CA SER A 173 6.16 -18.19 4.04
C SER A 173 7.03 -16.95 3.83
N MET A 174 8.35 -17.10 3.67
CA MET A 174 9.25 -15.97 3.37
C MET A 174 9.00 -15.40 1.97
N LEU A 175 8.73 -16.24 0.97
CA LEU A 175 8.37 -15.78 -0.38
C LEU A 175 7.01 -15.06 -0.38
N GLY A 176 6.01 -15.61 0.31
CA GLY A 176 4.73 -14.94 0.53
C GLY A 176 4.90 -13.58 1.21
N ARG A 177 5.80 -13.50 2.22
CA ARG A 177 6.17 -12.26 2.90
C ARG A 177 6.78 -11.24 1.94
N LEU A 178 7.70 -11.67 1.08
CA LEU A 178 8.33 -10.80 0.09
C LEU A 178 7.28 -10.15 -0.83
N PHE A 179 6.38 -10.95 -1.39
CA PHE A 179 5.38 -10.45 -2.34
C PHE A 179 4.31 -9.58 -1.67
N ILE A 180 3.86 -9.91 -0.47
CA ILE A 180 2.86 -9.09 0.23
C ILE A 180 3.45 -7.74 0.67
N THR A 181 4.72 -7.69 1.10
CA THR A 181 5.39 -6.43 1.45
C THR A 181 5.54 -5.53 0.22
N ALA A 182 5.94 -6.08 -0.92
CA ALA A 182 6.01 -5.33 -2.17
C ALA A 182 4.61 -4.79 -2.58
N THR A 183 3.58 -5.63 -2.46
CA THR A 183 2.17 -5.26 -2.74
C THR A 183 1.70 -4.13 -1.82
N PHE A 184 2.06 -4.16 -0.54
CA PHE A 184 1.73 -3.11 0.43
C PHE A 184 2.40 -1.77 0.06
N GLY A 185 3.63 -1.78 -0.46
CA GLY A 185 4.25 -0.55 -0.99
C GLY A 185 3.51 0.01 -2.21
N ILE A 186 3.10 -0.86 -3.14
CA ILE A 186 2.43 -0.45 -4.38
C ILE A 186 1.04 0.13 -4.10
N VAL A 187 0.28 -0.42 -3.14
CA VAL A 187 -1.09 0.05 -2.87
C VAL A 187 -1.12 1.50 -2.39
N TYR A 188 -0.12 1.95 -1.63
CA TYR A 188 0.03 3.36 -1.24
C TYR A 188 0.17 4.25 -2.48
N LEU A 189 1.10 3.90 -3.38
CA LEU A 189 1.35 4.68 -4.59
C LEU A 189 0.16 4.63 -5.55
N TYR A 190 -0.45 3.46 -5.70
CA TYR A 190 -1.60 3.27 -6.58
C TYR A 190 -2.81 4.07 -6.11
N THR A 191 -3.04 4.13 -4.78
CA THR A 191 -4.07 4.99 -4.20
C THR A 191 -3.78 6.47 -4.47
N LEU A 192 -2.53 6.92 -4.37
CA LEU A 192 -2.17 8.30 -4.70
C LEU A 192 -2.44 8.63 -6.18
N GLU A 193 -2.18 7.70 -7.10
CA GLU A 193 -2.40 7.91 -8.53
C GLU A 193 -3.90 7.83 -8.92
N LEU A 194 -4.71 7.05 -8.20
CA LEU A 194 -6.13 6.82 -8.53
C LEU A 194 -7.07 7.93 -8.04
N TYR A 195 -6.69 8.67 -7.00
CA TYR A 195 -7.53 9.75 -6.45
C TYR A 195 -7.04 11.14 -6.86
N PRO A 196 -7.99 12.05 -7.18
CA PRO A 196 -7.64 13.42 -7.53
C PRO A 196 -7.01 14.14 -6.33
N THR A 197 -6.07 15.03 -6.61
CA THR A 197 -5.24 15.71 -5.60
C THR A 197 -6.05 16.37 -4.49
N CYS A 198 -7.25 16.88 -4.80
CA CYS A 198 -8.18 17.50 -3.85
C CYS A 198 -8.67 16.58 -2.71
N ILE A 199 -8.87 15.28 -2.96
CA ILE A 199 -9.38 14.32 -1.96
C ILE A 199 -8.41 13.20 -1.62
N ARG A 200 -7.25 13.15 -2.30
CA ARG A 200 -6.26 12.09 -2.18
C ARG A 200 -5.86 11.77 -0.74
N ASN A 201 -5.58 12.80 0.07
CA ASN A 201 -5.21 12.61 1.47
C ASN A 201 -6.38 12.06 2.31
N GLY A 202 -7.60 12.51 2.04
CA GLY A 202 -8.80 12.01 2.72
C GLY A 202 -9.09 10.55 2.35
N ALA A 203 -9.00 10.21 1.06
CA ALA A 203 -9.16 8.85 0.56
C ALA A 203 -8.12 7.90 1.14
N LEU A 204 -6.84 8.30 1.18
CA LEU A 204 -5.78 7.55 1.85
C LEU A 204 -6.08 7.32 3.33
N GLY A 205 -6.62 8.33 4.02
CA GLY A 205 -7.05 8.19 5.41
C GLY A 205 -8.12 7.12 5.59
N VAL A 206 -9.19 7.19 4.78
CA VAL A 206 -10.28 6.18 4.80
C VAL A 206 -9.75 4.79 4.44
N LEU A 207 -8.93 4.65 3.41
CA LEU A 207 -8.39 3.35 3.01
C LEU A 207 -7.44 2.78 4.08
N SER A 208 -6.67 3.64 4.74
CA SER A 208 -5.79 3.25 5.84
C SER A 208 -6.56 2.78 7.07
N THR A 209 -7.73 3.33 7.38
CA THR A 209 -8.55 2.81 8.49
C THR A 209 -9.05 1.40 8.19
N PHE A 210 -9.48 1.11 6.97
CA PHE A 210 -9.82 -0.25 6.53
C PHE A 210 -8.63 -1.21 6.57
N ALA A 211 -7.42 -0.73 6.27
CA ALA A 211 -6.20 -1.50 6.48
C ALA A 211 -6.00 -1.87 7.96
N ARG A 212 -6.30 -0.96 8.90
CA ARG A 212 -6.21 -1.23 10.34
C ARG A 212 -7.23 -2.27 10.80
N PHE A 213 -8.45 -2.25 10.25
CA PHE A 213 -9.41 -3.33 10.48
C PHE A 213 -8.85 -4.69 10.03
N GLY A 214 -8.23 -4.76 8.85
CA GLY A 214 -7.56 -5.98 8.38
C GLY A 214 -6.43 -6.46 9.30
N GLY A 215 -5.59 -5.53 9.78
CA GLY A 215 -4.52 -5.85 10.73
C GLY A 215 -5.06 -6.32 12.09
N ALA A 216 -6.18 -5.75 12.55
CA ALA A 216 -6.85 -6.21 13.77
C ALA A 216 -7.46 -7.61 13.62
N LEU A 217 -7.91 -7.98 12.42
CA LEU A 217 -8.43 -9.32 12.10
C LEU A 217 -7.32 -10.38 11.95
N ALA A 218 -6.08 -9.98 11.68
CA ALA A 218 -4.96 -10.90 11.49
C ALA A 218 -4.75 -11.91 12.65
N PRO A 219 -4.66 -11.52 13.93
CA PRO A 219 -4.51 -12.48 15.04
C PRO A 219 -5.71 -13.43 15.16
N TYR A 220 -6.93 -12.98 14.85
CA TYR A 220 -8.10 -13.86 14.87
C TYR A 220 -7.99 -14.98 13.84
N THR A 221 -7.44 -14.70 12.66
CA THR A 221 -7.22 -15.74 11.65
C THR A 221 -6.21 -16.80 12.10
N LEU A 222 -5.27 -16.43 12.97
CA LEU A 222 -4.33 -17.36 13.60
C LEU A 222 -4.98 -18.12 14.76
N ASN A 223 -5.86 -17.50 15.54
CA ASN A 223 -6.56 -18.18 16.64
C ASN A 223 -7.51 -19.28 16.13
N VAL A 224 -8.04 -19.16 14.90
CA VAL A 224 -8.81 -20.24 14.25
C VAL A 224 -7.96 -21.53 14.13
N SER A 225 -6.63 -21.44 14.05
CA SER A 225 -5.78 -22.63 14.07
C SER A 225 -5.77 -23.35 15.41
N ASP A 226 -5.99 -22.62 16.50
CA ASP A 226 -5.87 -23.14 17.86
C ASP A 226 -7.20 -23.74 18.33
N LEU A 227 -8.33 -23.25 17.79
CA LEU A 227 -9.67 -23.84 17.96
C LEU A 227 -9.82 -25.20 17.25
N VAL A 228 -9.17 -25.38 16.09
CA VAL A 228 -9.23 -26.63 15.32
C VAL A 228 -7.96 -27.45 15.61
N SER A 229 -8.00 -28.26 16.68
CA SER A 229 -6.89 -29.15 17.04
C SER A 229 -6.58 -30.15 15.91
N GLY A 230 -5.34 -30.13 15.38
CA GLY A 230 -4.84 -31.12 14.42
C GLY A 230 -3.96 -30.54 13.30
N LYS A 231 -3.58 -31.39 12.33
CA LYS A 231 -2.85 -30.98 11.10
C LYS A 231 -3.65 -29.95 10.29
N VAL A 232 -4.98 -30.00 10.36
CA VAL A 232 -5.91 -29.08 9.67
C VAL A 232 -5.84 -27.67 10.26
N GLY A 233 -5.64 -27.53 11.58
CA GLY A 233 -5.51 -26.24 12.25
C GLY A 233 -4.34 -25.43 11.72
N ARG A 234 -3.17 -26.05 11.52
CA ARG A 234 -1.96 -25.37 11.02
C ARG A 234 -2.09 -24.89 9.57
N ILE A 235 -2.95 -25.52 8.78
CA ILE A 235 -3.16 -25.25 7.35
C ILE A 235 -4.20 -24.14 7.15
N MET A 236 -5.20 -24.05 8.03
CA MET A 236 -6.34 -23.15 7.87
C MET A 236 -5.99 -21.67 7.67
N PRO A 237 -5.11 -21.05 8.48
CA PRO A 237 -4.76 -19.64 8.29
C PRO A 237 -4.11 -19.39 6.93
N MET A 238 -3.28 -20.32 6.45
CA MET A 238 -2.62 -20.22 5.16
C MET A 238 -3.60 -20.33 3.99
N ILE A 239 -4.61 -21.20 4.09
CA ILE A 239 -5.71 -21.28 3.11
C ILE A 239 -6.48 -19.97 3.08
N LEU A 240 -6.91 -19.48 4.25
CA LEU A 240 -7.72 -18.26 4.34
C LEU A 240 -6.97 -17.05 3.77
N MET A 241 -5.73 -16.85 4.19
CA MET A 241 -4.87 -15.76 3.70
C MET A 241 -4.56 -15.91 2.20
N GLY A 242 -4.31 -17.14 1.74
CA GLY A 242 -4.04 -17.45 0.34
C GLY A 242 -5.24 -17.23 -0.57
N ALA A 243 -6.42 -17.72 -0.19
CA ALA A 243 -7.65 -17.54 -0.94
C ALA A 243 -8.07 -16.06 -1.01
N LEU A 244 -8.04 -15.36 0.13
CA LEU A 244 -8.38 -13.93 0.18
C LEU A 244 -7.44 -13.09 -0.66
N SER A 245 -6.13 -13.37 -0.64
CA SER A 245 -5.15 -12.64 -1.47
C SER A 245 -5.34 -12.89 -2.96
N ILE A 246 -5.65 -14.12 -3.39
CA ILE A 246 -5.98 -14.41 -4.79
C ILE A 246 -7.25 -13.66 -5.22
N ILE A 247 -8.31 -13.70 -4.40
CA ILE A 247 -9.57 -13.00 -4.69
C ILE A 247 -9.32 -11.49 -4.81
N ALA A 248 -8.58 -10.90 -3.88
CA ALA A 248 -8.25 -9.48 -3.91
C ALA A 248 -7.38 -9.11 -5.14
N GLY A 249 -6.40 -9.95 -5.47
CA GLY A 249 -5.57 -9.80 -6.65
C GLY A 249 -6.38 -9.85 -7.95
N LEU A 250 -7.36 -10.75 -8.05
CA LEU A 250 -8.29 -10.81 -9.18
C LEU A 250 -9.21 -9.59 -9.23
N LEU A 251 -9.78 -9.17 -8.10
CA LEU A 251 -10.61 -7.96 -8.03
C LEU A 251 -9.82 -6.70 -8.42
N SER A 252 -8.53 -6.65 -8.13
CA SER A 252 -7.68 -5.52 -8.47
C SER A 252 -7.47 -5.35 -9.98
N LEU A 253 -7.71 -6.38 -10.80
CA LEU A 253 -7.66 -6.27 -12.26
C LEU A 253 -8.79 -5.39 -12.84
N LEU A 254 -9.90 -5.24 -12.09
CA LEU A 254 -10.99 -4.34 -12.46
C LEU A 254 -10.66 -2.86 -12.23
N LEU A 255 -9.55 -2.56 -11.56
CA LEU A 255 -9.07 -1.19 -11.40
C LEU A 255 -8.39 -0.72 -12.71
N PRO A 256 -8.36 0.60 -12.97
CA PRO A 256 -7.76 1.13 -14.19
C PRO A 256 -6.22 1.19 -14.08
N GLU A 257 -5.53 1.11 -15.22
CA GLU A 257 -4.08 1.31 -15.27
C GLU A 257 -3.72 2.79 -15.07
N THR A 258 -2.81 3.10 -14.15
CA THR A 258 -2.36 4.48 -13.85
C THR A 258 -1.02 4.84 -14.49
N ASN A 259 -0.32 3.87 -15.10
CA ASN A 259 1.00 4.11 -15.70
C ASN A 259 0.91 5.15 -16.84
N ASN A 260 1.82 6.14 -16.83
CA ASN A 260 1.92 7.24 -17.80
C ASN A 260 0.68 8.14 -17.94
N ARG A 261 -0.28 8.10 -17.00
CA ARG A 261 -1.41 9.05 -17.00
C ARG A 261 -1.05 10.32 -16.23
N LYS A 262 -1.49 11.48 -16.73
CA LYS A 262 -1.37 12.77 -16.02
C LYS A 262 -2.12 12.65 -14.68
N MET A 263 -1.54 13.19 -13.60
CA MET A 263 -2.22 13.18 -12.30
C MET A 263 -3.55 13.92 -12.41
N MET A 264 -4.60 13.30 -11.88
CA MET A 264 -5.93 13.90 -11.82
C MET A 264 -5.92 15.01 -10.78
N ASP A 265 -6.35 16.20 -11.18
CA ASP A 265 -6.49 17.33 -10.27
C ASP A 265 -7.94 17.49 -9.82
N ASN A 266 -8.92 17.13 -10.69
CA ASN A 266 -10.34 17.33 -10.44
C ASN A 266 -11.20 16.09 -10.75
N PHE A 267 -12.44 16.07 -10.24
CA PHE A 267 -13.41 14.98 -10.49
C PHE A 267 -13.78 14.81 -11.96
N ASN A 268 -13.75 15.88 -12.74
CA ASN A 268 -14.05 15.83 -14.17
C ASN A 268 -13.04 14.94 -14.92
N ASP A 269 -11.82 14.81 -14.40
CA ASP A 269 -10.80 13.91 -14.95
C ASP A 269 -11.14 12.43 -14.66
N VAL A 270 -11.81 12.17 -13.53
CA VAL A 270 -12.29 10.83 -13.17
C VAL A 270 -13.41 10.40 -14.10
N THR A 271 -14.38 11.27 -14.38
CA THR A 271 -15.51 10.96 -15.29
C THR A 271 -15.03 10.71 -16.72
N LYS A 272 -14.14 11.57 -17.25
CA LYS A 272 -13.53 11.38 -18.57
C LYS A 272 -12.71 10.09 -18.67
N SER A 273 -12.00 9.72 -17.61
CA SER A 273 -11.25 8.44 -17.58
C SER A 273 -12.17 7.22 -17.62
N GLY A 274 -13.38 7.33 -17.04
CA GLY A 274 -14.36 6.25 -17.06
C GLY A 274 -15.08 6.11 -18.41
N GLU A 275 -15.30 7.20 -19.12
CA GLU A 275 -15.88 7.18 -20.48
C GLU A 275 -14.91 6.58 -21.52
N LEU A 276 -13.61 6.87 -21.40
CA LEU A 276 -12.55 6.28 -22.23
C LEU A 276 -12.30 4.79 -21.97
N GLU A 277 -12.80 4.25 -20.86
CA GLU A 277 -12.72 2.81 -20.53
C GLU A 277 -13.95 2.03 -21.02
N LEU A 278 -14.99 2.72 -21.50
CA LEU A 278 -16.24 2.16 -22.03
C LEU A 278 -16.35 2.26 -23.57
N THR A 279 -15.35 2.86 -24.24
CA THR A 279 -15.21 2.96 -25.70
C THR A 279 -14.07 2.07 -26.18
#